data_AF-A0A7S2DNK7-F1
#
_entry.id   AF-A0A7S2DNK7-F1
#
_cell.length_a   1.000
_cell.length_b   1.000
_cell.length_c   1.000
_cell.angle_alpha   90.00
_cell.angle_beta   90.00
_cell.angle_gamma   90.00
#
_symmetry.space_group_name_H-M   'P 1'
#
loop_
_entity.id
_entity.type
_entity.pdbx_description
1 polymer ?
#
loop_
_entity_poly.entity_id
_entity_poly.type
_entity_poly.pdbx_seq_one_letter_code
_entity_poly.pdbx_strand_id
1 'polypeptide(L)'
;MSTALSLLQAQHALDAKTPAPVWLCTMATQPISYWSVNRHTGLLGLARTCRQERRKLPACCLDVWDGAQGVATVISQTILHLPSGNVEGLNLSSSVEPEAASRTASLHVPRLISPHDVRLTELNISSAAISHLLNSHTSNAMAAIDMEQLLQAYTLLDHLTLQYVRDAVHDVPEPEVPVWHHKLLYAWCAKQFSPPADHDVTPANVTEAHPDLWAEVQLGERVGPQFGDALSSTVAYQELLFPGGSMEAVLPVYEHAVIGGFYNACVVAAVEAVLALLPLERRVVALEVGAGTGGTASSLLPVLNGICDVY
;
A
#
# COMPACT_ATOMS: atom_id res chain seq x y z
N MET A 1 13.82 5.77 -11.37
CA MET A 1 14.21 5.12 -10.09
C MET A 1 15.31 4.08 -10.30
N SER A 2 15.18 3.16 -11.27
CA SER A 2 16.20 2.16 -11.63
C SER A 2 17.62 2.74 -11.84
N THR A 3 17.78 3.80 -12.62
CA THR A 3 19.09 4.42 -12.90
C THR A 3 19.79 4.97 -11.65
N ALA A 4 19.03 5.57 -10.73
CA ALA A 4 19.57 6.08 -9.48
C ALA A 4 20.04 4.93 -8.57
N LEU A 5 19.26 3.86 -8.49
CA LEU A 5 19.63 2.65 -7.75
C LEU A 5 20.87 1.96 -8.36
N SER A 6 20.98 1.88 -9.68
CA SER A 6 22.15 1.34 -10.36
C SER A 6 23.42 2.17 -10.11
N LEU A 7 23.29 3.50 -10.07
CA LEU A 7 24.40 4.40 -9.76
C LEU A 7 24.84 4.29 -8.30
N LEU A 8 23.89 4.15 -7.37
CA LEU A 8 24.15 3.85 -5.95
C LEU A 8 24.88 2.52 -5.76
N GLN A 9 24.48 1.49 -6.50
CA GLN A 9 25.09 0.16 -6.47
C GLN A 9 26.51 0.18 -7.07
N ALA A 10 26.72 0.91 -8.17
CA ALA A 10 28.03 1.07 -8.79
C ALA A 10 29.00 1.84 -7.87
N GLN A 11 28.56 2.91 -7.22
CA GLN A 11 29.37 3.68 -6.27
C GLN A 11 29.81 2.82 -5.07
N HIS A 12 28.92 1.98 -4.54
CA HIS A 12 29.25 1.06 -3.44
C HIS A 12 30.30 0.01 -3.85
N ALA A 13 30.30 -0.42 -5.11
CA ALA A 13 31.26 -1.39 -5.62
C ALA A 13 32.68 -0.82 -5.77
N LEU A 14 32.85 0.51 -5.76
CA LEU A 14 34.10 1.18 -6.13
C LEU A 14 35.03 1.56 -4.95
N ASP A 15 34.61 1.53 -3.68
CA ASP A 15 35.50 1.90 -2.55
C ASP A 15 35.23 1.15 -1.23
N ALA A 16 36.26 0.44 -0.72
CA ALA A 16 36.17 -0.51 0.41
C ALA A 16 36.95 -0.12 1.68
N LYS A 17 37.21 1.18 1.94
CA LYS A 17 37.82 1.60 3.23
C LYS A 17 37.01 2.62 4.03
N THR A 18 36.23 3.47 3.38
CA THR A 18 35.17 4.27 4.01
C THR A 18 34.17 4.65 2.92
N PRO A 19 32.92 4.17 2.93
CA PRO A 19 31.98 4.50 1.86
C PRO A 19 31.65 5.99 1.93
N ALA A 20 31.92 6.73 0.86
CA ALA A 20 31.46 8.11 0.72
C ALA A 20 29.91 8.14 0.77
N PRO A 21 29.29 9.11 1.46
CA PRO A 21 27.84 9.21 1.48
C PRO A 21 27.33 9.48 0.08
N VAL A 22 26.27 8.77 -0.31
CA VAL A 22 25.56 9.10 -1.53
C VAL A 22 24.44 10.06 -1.22
N TRP A 23 24.40 11.15 -1.99
CA TRP A 23 23.42 12.21 -1.86
C TRP A 23 22.36 12.10 -2.95
N LEU A 24 21.12 11.88 -2.54
CA LEU A 24 19.95 12.00 -3.39
C LEU A 24 19.42 13.43 -3.26
N CYS A 25 19.57 14.21 -4.32
CA CYS A 25 19.01 15.57 -4.39
C CYS A 25 17.68 15.53 -5.14
N THR A 26 16.59 15.87 -4.47
CA THR A 26 15.25 15.93 -5.04
C THR A 26 14.76 17.38 -5.09
N MET A 27 13.67 17.65 -5.81
CA MET A 27 13.08 18.99 -5.88
C MET A 27 11.60 18.97 -5.51
N ALA A 28 11.27 19.73 -4.46
CA ALA A 28 9.91 19.92 -3.94
C ALA A 28 9.13 18.60 -3.74
N THR A 29 9.79 17.54 -3.28
CA THR A 29 9.17 16.22 -3.07
C THR A 29 8.59 16.04 -1.68
N GLN A 30 9.12 16.76 -0.68
CA GLN A 30 8.77 16.61 0.72
C GLN A 30 8.08 17.87 1.26
N PRO A 31 6.97 17.73 1.99
CA PRO A 31 6.25 18.89 2.52
C PRO A 31 7.08 19.59 3.60
N ILE A 32 7.35 20.87 3.39
CA ILE A 32 8.01 21.75 4.39
C ILE A 32 6.96 22.60 5.14
N SER A 33 5.78 22.81 4.58
CA SER A 33 4.73 23.63 5.18
C SER A 33 3.32 23.25 4.71
N TYR A 34 2.29 23.72 5.41
CA TYR A 34 0.88 23.43 5.15
C TYR A 34 0.36 23.82 3.75
N TRP A 35 0.87 24.88 3.12
CA TRP A 35 0.50 25.29 1.75
C TRP A 35 1.42 24.75 0.66
N SER A 36 2.15 23.68 0.93
CA SER A 36 3.19 23.22 0.01
C SER A 36 2.62 22.30 -1.07
N VAL A 37 2.75 22.70 -2.34
CA VAL A 37 2.42 21.84 -3.50
C VAL A 37 3.67 21.03 -3.84
N ASN A 38 3.60 19.73 -3.58
CA ASN A 38 4.73 18.82 -3.81
C ASN A 38 4.73 18.30 -5.25
N ARG A 39 5.90 18.29 -5.89
CA ARG A 39 6.14 17.68 -7.20
C ARG A 39 6.86 16.37 -6.99
N HIS A 40 6.58 15.36 -7.83
CA HIS A 40 7.31 14.09 -7.83
C HIS A 40 7.30 13.37 -6.46
N THR A 41 6.16 13.38 -5.76
CA THR A 41 5.98 12.69 -4.44
C THR A 41 6.28 11.19 -4.50
N GLY A 42 6.27 10.56 -5.68
CA GLY A 42 6.76 9.19 -5.87
C GLY A 42 8.25 8.97 -5.58
N LEU A 43 9.03 10.03 -5.36
CA LEU A 43 10.42 9.96 -4.88
C LEU A 43 10.52 10.12 -3.36
N LEU A 44 9.42 10.45 -2.67
CA LEU A 44 9.38 10.53 -1.22
C LEU A 44 9.79 9.20 -0.61
N GLY A 45 10.75 9.25 0.30
CA GLY A 45 11.25 8.04 0.97
C GLY A 45 12.22 7.19 0.14
N LEU A 46 12.60 7.57 -1.09
CA LEU A 46 13.58 6.82 -1.90
C LEU A 46 14.87 6.53 -1.13
N ALA A 47 15.44 7.55 -0.48
CA ALA A 47 16.65 7.38 0.33
C ALA A 47 16.42 6.44 1.53
N ARG A 48 15.22 6.46 2.13
CA ARG A 48 14.83 5.55 3.21
C ARG A 48 14.81 4.10 2.69
N THR A 49 14.19 3.86 1.52
CA THR A 49 14.17 2.56 0.85
C THR A 49 15.58 2.08 0.53
N CYS A 50 16.45 2.93 -0.04
CA CYS A 50 17.84 2.56 -0.31
C CYS A 50 18.60 2.16 0.95
N ARG A 51 18.42 2.87 2.08
CA ARG A 51 19.02 2.50 3.38
C ARG A 51 18.47 1.17 3.91
N GLN A 52 17.19 0.88 3.69
CA GLN A 52 16.57 -0.40 4.07
C GLN A 52 17.13 -1.57 3.26
N GLU A 53 17.21 -1.42 1.93
CA GLU A 53 17.74 -2.44 1.02
C GLU A 53 19.26 -2.65 1.17
N ARG A 54 20.00 -1.58 1.46
CA ARG A 54 21.47 -1.59 1.57
C ARG A 54 21.91 -0.90 2.87
N ARG A 55 21.76 -1.58 4.01
CA ARG A 55 22.08 -1.05 5.36
C ARG A 55 23.50 -0.49 5.55
N LYS A 56 24.47 -0.92 4.73
CA LYS A 56 25.87 -0.46 4.77
C LYS A 56 26.14 0.76 3.87
N LEU A 57 25.17 1.18 3.06
CA LEU A 57 25.30 2.34 2.18
C LEU A 57 24.90 3.61 2.96
N PRO A 58 25.83 4.53 3.25
CA PRO A 58 25.47 5.83 3.78
C PRO A 58 24.74 6.62 2.68
N ALA A 59 23.40 6.67 2.74
CA ALA A 59 22.59 7.41 1.78
C ALA A 59 21.85 8.56 2.49
N CYS A 60 22.06 9.78 2.02
CA CYS A 60 21.42 10.99 2.51
C CYS A 60 20.48 11.58 1.45
N CYS A 61 19.44 12.31 1.88
CA CYS A 61 18.53 13.01 0.98
C CYS A 61 18.52 14.51 1.27
N LEU A 62 18.60 15.33 0.22
CA LEU A 62 18.36 16.76 0.30
C LEU A 62 17.26 17.16 -0.69
N ASP A 63 16.09 17.54 -0.18
CA ASP A 63 14.98 18.02 -1.00
C ASP A 63 15.03 19.55 -1.15
N VAL A 64 15.09 20.06 -2.37
CA VAL A 64 15.35 21.48 -2.65
C VAL A 64 14.07 22.17 -3.12
N TRP A 65 13.69 23.27 -2.46
CA TRP A 65 12.46 24.02 -2.78
C TRP A 65 12.70 25.29 -3.61
N ASP A 66 13.59 26.18 -3.15
CA ASP A 66 13.76 27.51 -3.73
C ASP A 66 15.09 27.68 -4.51
N GLY A 67 15.56 26.60 -5.15
CA GLY A 67 16.79 26.58 -5.94
C GLY A 67 18.02 26.03 -5.20
N ALA A 68 19.10 25.76 -5.94
CA ALA A 68 20.25 24.96 -5.46
C ALA A 68 21.26 25.73 -4.58
N GLN A 69 20.91 26.92 -4.11
CA GLN A 69 21.83 27.73 -3.30
C GLN A 69 22.12 27.03 -1.96
N GLY A 70 23.41 26.84 -1.63
CA GLY A 70 23.84 26.16 -0.41
C GLY A 70 23.86 24.63 -0.49
N VAL A 71 23.29 24.02 -1.54
CA VAL A 71 23.28 22.55 -1.73
C VAL A 71 24.71 22.00 -1.75
N ALA A 72 25.63 22.63 -2.49
CA ALA A 72 27.02 22.21 -2.58
C ALA A 72 27.72 22.15 -1.20
N THR A 73 27.43 23.12 -0.34
CA THR A 73 27.96 23.17 1.03
C THR A 73 27.40 22.02 1.86
N VAL A 74 26.10 21.73 1.74
CA VAL A 74 25.43 20.65 2.48
C VAL A 74 25.94 19.27 2.03
N ILE A 75 26.00 19.00 0.72
CA ILE A 75 26.44 17.70 0.19
C ILE A 75 27.95 17.44 0.38
N SER A 76 28.74 18.49 0.64
CA SER A 76 30.16 18.34 1.01
C SER A 76 30.36 17.75 2.40
N GLN A 77 29.31 17.68 3.22
CA GLN A 77 29.36 17.09 4.55
C GLN A 77 29.15 15.57 4.48
N THR A 78 29.81 14.84 5.38
CA THR A 78 29.61 13.38 5.49
C THR A 78 28.27 13.03 6.16
N ILE A 79 27.82 13.93 7.04
CA ILE A 79 26.66 13.80 7.91
C ILE A 79 25.92 15.14 7.91
N LEU A 80 24.59 15.10 7.76
CA LEU A 80 23.74 16.28 7.90
C LEU A 80 23.59 16.63 9.37
N HIS A 81 24.27 17.69 9.78
CA HIS A 81 24.07 18.31 11.08
C HIS A 81 23.07 19.45 10.94
N LEU A 82 21.93 19.32 11.63
CA LEU A 82 20.95 20.39 11.67
C LEU A 82 21.07 21.17 12.98
N PRO A 83 21.04 22.51 12.90
CA PRO A 83 21.17 23.40 14.07
C PRO A 83 19.97 23.28 15.03
N SER A 84 18.90 22.63 14.60
CA SER A 84 17.74 22.27 15.40
C SER A 84 17.11 21.00 14.85
N GLY A 85 16.73 20.06 15.71
CA GLY A 85 15.93 18.89 15.34
C GLY A 85 14.58 18.90 16.05
N ASN A 86 13.54 18.37 15.42
CA ASN A 86 12.22 18.23 16.04
C ASN A 86 11.89 16.76 16.27
N VAL A 87 12.20 16.20 17.43
CA VAL A 87 11.79 14.83 17.78
C VAL A 87 10.45 14.90 18.50
N GLU A 88 9.40 14.32 17.91
CA GLU A 88 8.06 14.28 18.53
C GLU A 88 7.51 15.66 18.93
N GLY A 89 7.89 16.71 18.18
CA GLY A 89 7.50 18.09 18.50
C GLY A 89 8.35 18.79 19.57
N LEU A 90 9.41 18.15 20.05
CA LEU A 90 10.41 18.76 20.94
C LEU A 90 11.58 19.31 20.12
N ASN A 91 11.82 20.61 20.27
CA ASN A 91 12.92 21.31 19.62
C ASN A 91 14.23 21.02 20.37
N LEU A 92 15.14 20.26 19.75
CA LEU A 92 16.43 19.84 20.31
C LEU A 92 17.56 20.67 19.70
N SER A 93 18.61 20.92 20.48
CA SER A 93 19.71 21.84 20.16
C SER A 93 20.57 21.44 18.96
N SER A 94 20.64 20.15 18.62
CA SER A 94 21.26 19.69 17.38
C SER A 94 20.77 18.27 17.08
N SER A 95 20.60 17.95 15.80
CA SER A 95 20.26 16.60 15.35
C SER A 95 21.12 16.17 14.18
N VAL A 96 21.36 14.88 14.11
CA VAL A 96 21.97 14.22 12.95
C VAL A 96 20.84 13.52 12.20
N GLU A 97 20.62 13.92 10.95
CA GLU A 97 19.46 13.46 10.20
C GLU A 97 19.91 12.83 8.88
N PRO A 98 19.33 11.71 8.44
CA PRO A 98 19.71 11.12 7.16
C PRO A 98 19.02 11.82 5.97
N GLU A 99 18.22 12.85 6.22
CA GLU A 99 17.50 13.62 5.21
C GLU A 99 17.08 15.00 5.73
N ALA A 100 17.06 15.97 4.82
CA ALA A 100 16.58 17.32 5.09
C ALA A 100 15.93 17.90 3.82
N ALA A 101 15.14 18.94 4.01
CA ALA A 101 14.57 19.75 2.94
C ALA A 101 15.06 21.20 3.09
N SER A 102 15.55 21.80 2.02
CA SER A 102 16.10 23.15 2.01
C SER A 102 15.13 24.14 1.38
N ARG A 103 14.82 25.20 2.12
CA ARG A 103 13.97 26.32 1.70
C ARG A 103 14.59 27.63 2.17
N THR A 104 14.72 28.62 1.28
CA THR A 104 15.38 29.91 1.61
C THR A 104 16.67 29.77 2.44
N ALA A 105 17.56 28.84 2.06
CA ALA A 105 18.80 28.48 2.78
C ALA A 105 18.64 27.94 4.23
N SER A 106 17.41 27.77 4.71
CA SER A 106 17.10 27.04 5.95
C SER A 106 16.92 25.55 5.66
N LEU A 107 17.36 24.71 6.59
CA LEU A 107 17.20 23.26 6.51
C LEU A 107 16.08 22.82 7.47
N HIS A 108 15.18 21.99 6.95
CA HIS A 108 14.04 21.44 7.65
C HIS A 108 14.15 19.92 7.68
N VAL A 109 13.76 19.28 8.79
CA VAL A 109 13.53 17.82 8.78
C VAL A 109 12.09 17.59 8.36
N PRO A 110 11.83 17.04 7.17
CA PRO A 110 10.48 16.68 6.76
C PRO A 110 10.03 15.47 7.57
N ARG A 111 9.28 15.74 8.63
CA ARG A 111 8.68 14.71 9.46
C ARG A 111 7.17 14.76 9.28
N LEU A 112 6.53 13.59 9.22
CA LEU A 112 5.07 13.47 9.35
C LEU A 112 4.67 13.75 10.81
N ILE A 113 4.90 14.97 11.30
CA ILE A 113 4.49 15.36 12.66
C ILE A 113 3.26 16.27 12.52
N SER A 114 2.28 16.03 13.38
CA SER A 114 1.13 16.90 13.60
C SER A 114 1.57 18.36 13.74
N PRO A 115 0.98 19.33 13.01
CA PRO A 115 1.38 20.73 13.14
C PRO A 115 1.06 21.24 14.55
N HIS A 116 1.99 22.00 15.13
CA HIS A 116 1.98 22.40 16.54
C HIS A 116 0.89 23.44 16.87
N ASP A 117 0.34 24.10 15.86
CA ASP A 117 -0.65 25.17 16.02
C ASP A 117 -2.10 24.75 15.70
N VAL A 118 -2.35 23.45 15.51
CA VAL A 118 -3.72 22.96 15.26
C VAL A 118 -4.45 22.81 16.59
N ARG A 119 -5.38 23.72 16.87
CA ARG A 119 -6.45 23.44 17.85
C ARG A 119 -7.42 22.45 17.22
N LEU A 120 -7.21 21.17 17.49
CA LEU A 120 -8.21 20.16 17.19
C LEU A 120 -9.46 20.46 18.03
N THR A 121 -10.60 20.52 17.37
CA THR A 121 -11.88 20.53 18.07
C THR A 121 -12.15 19.08 18.44
N GLU A 122 -12.18 18.77 19.73
CA GLU A 122 -12.58 17.45 20.19
C GLU A 122 -14.05 17.23 19.80
N LEU A 123 -14.28 16.23 18.95
CA LEU A 123 -15.61 15.70 18.74
C LEU A 123 -15.94 14.84 19.96
N ASN A 124 -16.94 15.24 20.74
CA ASN A 124 -17.36 14.51 21.93
C ASN A 124 -18.18 13.27 21.54
N ILE A 125 -17.55 12.37 20.80
CA ILE A 125 -18.15 11.12 20.34
C ILE A 125 -17.67 9.99 21.26
N SER A 126 -18.61 9.32 21.91
CA SER A 126 -18.30 8.21 22.79
C SER A 126 -17.78 7.01 22.00
N SER A 127 -16.54 6.60 22.25
CA SER A 127 -15.98 5.40 21.63
C SER A 127 -16.79 4.14 21.98
N ALA A 128 -17.34 4.07 23.20
CA ALA A 128 -18.20 2.97 23.62
C ALA A 128 -19.50 2.93 22.81
N ALA A 129 -20.07 4.09 22.46
CA ALA A 129 -21.28 4.16 21.64
C ALA A 129 -20.99 3.70 20.20
N ILE A 130 -19.87 4.15 19.60
CA ILE A 130 -19.42 3.68 18.28
C ILE A 130 -19.23 2.16 18.31
N SER A 131 -18.46 1.64 19.27
CA SER A 131 -18.19 0.21 19.38
C SER A 131 -19.47 -0.61 19.55
N HIS A 132 -20.45 -0.12 20.32
CA HIS A 132 -21.73 -0.80 20.48
C HIS A 132 -22.49 -0.90 19.15
N LEU A 133 -22.61 0.20 18.41
CA LEU A 133 -23.28 0.22 17.10
C LEU A 133 -22.58 -0.70 16.09
N LEU A 134 -21.25 -0.64 16.04
CA LEU A 134 -20.43 -1.50 15.19
C LEU A 134 -20.56 -2.99 15.52
N ASN A 135 -20.47 -3.34 16.80
CA ASN A 135 -20.61 -4.73 17.26
C ASN A 135 -22.01 -5.28 16.95
N SER A 136 -23.05 -4.45 17.08
CA SER A 136 -24.41 -4.85 16.72
C SER A 136 -24.52 -5.11 15.22
N HIS A 137 -23.94 -4.25 14.37
CA HIS A 137 -23.98 -4.43 12.92
C HIS A 137 -23.21 -5.69 12.50
N THR A 138 -21.96 -5.85 12.96
CA THR A 138 -21.12 -7.01 12.63
C THR A 138 -21.73 -8.32 13.12
N SER A 139 -22.29 -8.35 14.33
CA SER A 139 -22.96 -9.56 14.84
C SER A 139 -24.14 -9.96 13.97
N ASN A 140 -24.96 -9.00 13.53
CA ASN A 140 -26.09 -9.25 12.65
C ASN A 140 -25.63 -9.70 11.25
N ALA A 141 -24.61 -9.05 10.69
CA ALA A 141 -24.05 -9.40 9.39
C ALA A 141 -23.45 -10.82 9.40
N MET A 142 -22.69 -11.17 10.44
CA MET A 142 -22.11 -12.50 10.60
C MET A 142 -23.20 -13.57 10.78
N ALA A 143 -24.27 -13.28 11.52
CA ALA A 143 -25.37 -14.22 11.70
C ALA A 143 -26.16 -14.50 10.41
N ALA A 144 -26.07 -13.62 9.41
CA ALA A 144 -26.71 -13.80 8.11
C ALA A 144 -25.87 -14.66 7.14
N ILE A 145 -24.62 -14.96 7.46
CA ILE A 145 -23.70 -15.74 6.61
C ILE A 145 -23.75 -17.21 7.01
N ASP A 146 -24.03 -18.08 6.04
CA ASP A 146 -23.80 -19.52 6.21
C ASP A 146 -22.30 -19.82 6.17
N MET A 147 -21.66 -19.73 7.33
CA MET A 147 -20.22 -19.92 7.48
C MET A 147 -19.76 -21.33 7.12
N GLU A 148 -20.61 -22.35 7.27
CA GLU A 148 -20.26 -23.72 6.93
C GLU A 148 -20.19 -23.90 5.43
N GLN A 149 -21.25 -23.49 4.71
CA GLN A 149 -21.26 -23.51 3.25
C GLN A 149 -20.14 -22.65 2.67
N LEU A 150 -19.94 -21.45 3.21
CA LEU A 150 -18.92 -20.52 2.73
C LEU A 150 -17.51 -21.10 2.89
N LEU A 151 -17.21 -21.72 4.04
CA LEU A 151 -15.90 -22.35 4.28
C LEU A 151 -15.65 -23.52 3.32
N GLN A 152 -16.67 -24.32 3.03
CA GLN A 152 -16.57 -25.41 2.05
C GLN A 152 -16.26 -24.87 0.65
N ALA A 153 -16.94 -23.79 0.24
CA ALA A 153 -16.71 -23.16 -1.07
C ALA A 153 -15.32 -22.51 -1.18
N TYR A 154 -14.84 -21.83 -0.13
CA TYR A 154 -13.47 -21.30 -0.09
C TYR A 154 -12.42 -22.42 -0.11
N THR A 155 -12.69 -23.57 0.49
CA THR A 155 -11.79 -24.74 0.39
C THR A 155 -11.65 -25.21 -1.07
N LEU A 156 -12.74 -25.20 -1.85
CA LEU A 156 -12.69 -25.52 -3.27
C LEU A 156 -11.92 -24.45 -4.06
N LEU A 157 -12.10 -23.17 -3.74
CA LEU A 157 -11.36 -22.07 -4.36
C LEU A 157 -9.84 -22.18 -4.05
N ASP A 158 -9.48 -22.50 -2.82
CA ASP A 158 -8.09 -22.73 -2.40
C ASP A 158 -7.49 -23.92 -3.16
N HIS A 159 -8.24 -25.02 -3.33
CA HIS A 159 -7.78 -26.15 -4.13
C HIS A 159 -7.55 -25.76 -5.60
N LEU A 160 -8.51 -25.05 -6.21
CA LEU A 160 -8.39 -24.55 -7.59
C LEU A 160 -7.15 -23.68 -7.78
N THR A 161 -6.93 -22.73 -6.87
CA THR A 161 -5.75 -21.84 -6.94
C THR A 161 -4.44 -22.59 -6.70
N LEU A 162 -4.42 -23.56 -5.78
CA LEU A 162 -3.25 -24.42 -5.55
C LEU A 162 -2.93 -25.31 -6.76
N GLN A 163 -3.93 -25.71 -7.56
CA GLN A 163 -3.69 -26.42 -8.82
C GLN A 163 -2.96 -25.50 -9.82
N TYR A 164 -3.40 -24.25 -10.00
CA TYR A 164 -2.68 -23.30 -10.85
C TYR A 164 -1.24 -23.05 -10.38
N VAL A 165 -1.04 -22.96 -9.06
CA VAL A 165 0.31 -22.81 -8.47
C VAL A 165 1.18 -24.05 -8.75
N ARG A 166 0.63 -25.25 -8.54
CA ARG A 166 1.32 -26.51 -8.82
C ARG A 166 1.73 -26.61 -10.29
N ASP A 167 0.81 -26.32 -11.19
CA ASP A 167 1.03 -26.44 -12.63
C ASP A 167 2.09 -25.43 -13.08
N ALA A 168 2.03 -24.18 -12.60
CA ALA A 168 3.05 -23.17 -12.88
C ALA A 168 4.45 -23.55 -12.38
N VAL A 169 4.57 -24.13 -11.18
CA VAL A 169 5.86 -24.60 -10.64
C VAL A 169 6.37 -25.85 -11.38
N HIS A 170 5.46 -26.69 -11.88
CA HIS A 170 5.83 -27.84 -12.70
C HIS A 170 6.39 -27.42 -14.06
N ASP A 171 5.72 -26.46 -14.71
CA ASP A 171 6.03 -26.04 -16.08
C ASP A 171 7.20 -25.06 -16.18
N VAL A 172 7.45 -24.26 -15.13
CA VAL A 172 8.50 -23.24 -15.12
C VAL A 172 9.61 -23.63 -14.14
N PRO A 173 10.80 -24.04 -14.60
CA PRO A 173 11.91 -24.35 -13.70
C PRO A 173 12.49 -23.06 -13.08
N GLU A 174 12.94 -23.13 -11.83
CA GLU A 174 13.48 -21.98 -11.06
C GLU A 174 14.50 -21.10 -11.83
N PRO A 175 15.44 -21.63 -12.63
CA PRO A 175 16.38 -20.79 -13.40
C PRO A 175 15.70 -19.86 -14.42
N GLU A 176 14.49 -20.18 -14.87
CA GLU A 176 13.71 -19.38 -15.83
C GLU A 176 12.90 -18.27 -15.16
N VAL A 177 13.00 -18.10 -13.84
CA VAL A 177 12.40 -16.98 -13.10
C VAL A 177 13.47 -15.88 -12.94
N PRO A 178 13.51 -14.84 -13.79
CA PRO A 178 14.67 -13.94 -13.84
C PRO A 178 14.68 -12.94 -12.68
N VAL A 179 13.52 -12.56 -12.16
CA VAL A 179 13.38 -11.46 -11.20
C VAL A 179 13.41 -11.95 -9.75
N TRP A 180 14.25 -11.33 -8.91
CA TRP A 180 14.51 -11.79 -7.53
C TRP A 180 13.26 -11.89 -6.65
N HIS A 181 12.29 -10.97 -6.79
CA HIS A 181 11.06 -11.01 -5.99
C HIS A 181 10.09 -12.08 -6.50
N HIS A 182 10.09 -12.41 -7.80
CA HIS A 182 9.39 -13.59 -8.31
C HIS A 182 10.03 -14.88 -7.78
N LYS A 183 11.35 -14.95 -7.60
CA LYS A 183 12.01 -16.11 -6.98
C LYS A 183 11.56 -16.35 -5.54
N LEU A 184 11.29 -15.29 -4.78
CA LEU A 184 10.73 -15.42 -3.42
C LEU A 184 9.32 -16.02 -3.46
N LEU A 185 8.47 -15.53 -4.37
CA LEU A 185 7.14 -16.08 -4.59
C LEU A 185 7.20 -17.53 -5.07
N TYR A 186 8.02 -17.82 -6.07
CA TYR A 186 8.26 -19.18 -6.58
C TYR A 186 8.71 -20.13 -5.47
N ALA A 187 9.67 -19.73 -4.63
CA ALA A 187 10.13 -20.55 -3.51
C ALA A 187 9.05 -20.77 -2.45
N TRP A 188 8.09 -19.86 -2.31
CA TRP A 188 6.89 -20.07 -1.49
C TRP A 188 5.93 -21.04 -2.19
N CYS A 189 5.64 -20.84 -3.48
CA CYS A 189 4.78 -21.69 -4.32
C CYS A 189 5.25 -23.15 -4.32
N ALA A 190 6.56 -23.39 -4.52
CA ALA A 190 7.15 -24.73 -4.54
C ALA A 190 7.08 -25.46 -3.18
N LYS A 191 6.76 -24.76 -2.09
CA LYS A 191 6.53 -25.35 -0.77
C LYS A 191 5.05 -25.60 -0.49
N GLN A 192 4.15 -25.09 -1.33
CA GLN A 192 2.73 -25.31 -1.13
C GLN A 192 2.42 -26.78 -1.45
N PHE A 193 1.81 -27.46 -0.49
CA PHE A 193 1.33 -28.81 -0.70
C PHE A 193 -0.04 -28.72 -1.38
N SER A 194 -0.13 -29.20 -2.61
CA SER A 194 -1.42 -29.51 -3.22
C SER A 194 -1.73 -30.96 -2.87
N PRO A 195 -2.78 -31.24 -2.06
CA PRO A 195 -3.20 -32.61 -1.84
C PRO A 195 -3.52 -33.24 -3.19
N PRO A 196 -3.07 -34.48 -3.48
CA PRO A 196 -3.51 -35.21 -4.64
C PRO A 196 -5.01 -35.47 -4.46
N ALA A 197 -5.85 -34.61 -5.03
CA ALA A 197 -7.27 -34.84 -5.11
C ALA A 197 -7.49 -36.02 -6.09
N ASP A 198 -8.50 -36.84 -5.83
CA ASP A 198 -8.88 -37.89 -6.77
C ASP A 198 -9.17 -37.29 -8.16
N HIS A 199 -9.70 -36.06 -8.21
CA HIS A 199 -10.06 -35.30 -9.42
C HIS A 199 -9.68 -33.82 -9.27
N ASP A 200 -9.32 -33.16 -10.37
CA ASP A 200 -9.04 -31.72 -10.38
C ASP A 200 -10.32 -30.89 -10.09
N VAL A 201 -10.22 -29.85 -9.25
CA VAL A 201 -11.32 -28.90 -8.99
C VAL A 201 -11.45 -27.95 -10.18
N THR A 202 -12.69 -27.66 -10.57
CA THR A 202 -13.00 -26.71 -11.66
C THR A 202 -13.61 -25.42 -11.12
N PRO A 203 -13.50 -24.29 -11.85
CA PRO A 203 -14.23 -23.06 -11.57
C PRO A 203 -15.73 -23.26 -11.29
N ALA A 204 -16.37 -24.14 -12.06
CA ALA A 204 -17.78 -24.48 -11.91
C ALA A 204 -18.08 -25.09 -10.53
N ASN A 205 -17.20 -25.95 -10.00
CA ASN A 205 -17.40 -26.56 -8.69
C ASN A 205 -17.42 -25.51 -7.57
N VAL A 206 -16.59 -24.48 -7.66
CA VAL A 206 -16.56 -23.38 -6.68
C VAL A 206 -17.86 -22.57 -6.75
N THR A 207 -18.28 -22.17 -7.95
CA THR A 207 -19.51 -21.38 -8.12
C THR A 207 -20.79 -22.16 -7.83
N GLU A 208 -20.80 -23.48 -8.03
CA GLU A 208 -21.92 -24.35 -7.65
C GLU A 208 -22.04 -24.48 -6.13
N ALA A 209 -20.89 -24.57 -5.43
CA ALA A 209 -20.86 -24.59 -3.96
C ALA A 209 -21.31 -23.25 -3.36
N HIS A 210 -20.94 -22.12 -3.97
CA HIS A 210 -21.38 -20.80 -3.57
C HIS A 210 -21.35 -19.79 -4.75
N PRO A 211 -22.51 -19.40 -5.31
CA PRO A 211 -22.57 -18.53 -6.49
C PRO A 211 -21.88 -17.18 -6.34
N ASP A 212 -21.84 -16.62 -5.12
CA ASP A 212 -21.22 -15.31 -4.88
C ASP A 212 -19.69 -15.30 -4.93
N LEU A 213 -19.02 -16.46 -5.05
CA LEU A 213 -17.56 -16.55 -5.25
C LEU A 213 -17.14 -16.33 -6.71
N TRP A 214 -18.08 -15.97 -7.60
CA TRP A 214 -17.82 -15.80 -9.02
C TRP A 214 -16.72 -14.77 -9.32
N ALA A 215 -16.57 -13.73 -8.49
CA ALA A 215 -15.60 -12.66 -8.71
C ALA A 215 -14.17 -13.19 -8.50
N GLU A 216 -13.94 -13.92 -7.41
CA GLU A 216 -12.66 -14.58 -7.14
C GLU A 216 -12.34 -15.64 -8.19
N VAL A 217 -13.34 -16.44 -8.59
CA VAL A 217 -13.20 -17.47 -9.62
C VAL A 217 -12.84 -16.85 -10.97
N GLN A 218 -13.53 -15.81 -11.40
CA GLN A 218 -13.26 -15.10 -12.65
C GLN A 218 -11.82 -14.57 -12.71
N LEU A 219 -11.34 -13.96 -11.61
CA LEU A 219 -9.97 -13.48 -11.55
C LEU A 219 -8.96 -14.64 -11.55
N GLY A 220 -9.28 -15.72 -10.83
CA GLY A 220 -8.50 -16.97 -10.81
C GLY A 220 -8.36 -17.59 -12.20
N GLU A 221 -9.44 -17.72 -12.96
CA GLU A 221 -9.42 -18.24 -14.34
C GLU A 221 -8.61 -17.39 -15.30
N ARG A 222 -8.60 -16.07 -15.09
CA ARG A 222 -7.83 -15.12 -15.90
C ARG A 222 -6.33 -15.23 -15.64
N VAL A 223 -5.94 -15.30 -14.37
CA VAL A 223 -4.54 -15.20 -13.93
C VAL A 223 -3.87 -16.57 -13.83
N GLY A 224 -4.57 -17.55 -13.28
CA GLY A 224 -4.05 -18.87 -12.91
C GLY A 224 -3.34 -19.60 -14.04
N PRO A 225 -3.98 -19.81 -15.21
CA PRO A 225 -3.35 -20.49 -16.34
C PRO A 225 -2.11 -19.80 -16.91
N GLN A 226 -1.97 -18.48 -16.69
CA GLN A 226 -0.83 -17.68 -17.14
C GLN A 226 0.16 -17.36 -16.00
N PHE A 227 0.00 -17.97 -14.84
CA PHE A 227 0.81 -17.66 -13.68
C PHE A 227 2.30 -18.02 -13.90
N GLY A 228 2.58 -19.13 -14.61
CA GLY A 228 3.93 -19.49 -15.02
C GLY A 228 4.58 -18.44 -15.94
N ASP A 229 3.82 -17.91 -16.91
CA ASP A 229 4.28 -16.85 -17.80
C ASP A 229 4.58 -15.54 -17.03
N ALA A 230 3.79 -15.24 -15.99
CA ALA A 230 4.06 -14.12 -15.10
C ALA A 230 5.34 -14.33 -14.27
N LEU A 231 5.53 -15.54 -13.71
CA LEU A 231 6.73 -15.89 -12.95
C LEU A 231 8.00 -15.77 -13.81
N SER A 232 7.98 -16.32 -15.01
CA SER A 232 9.09 -16.24 -15.99
C SER A 232 9.27 -14.85 -16.61
N SER A 233 8.36 -13.91 -16.32
CA SER A 233 8.34 -12.55 -16.91
C SER A 233 8.11 -12.55 -18.43
N THR A 234 7.58 -13.64 -18.98
CA THR A 234 7.09 -13.71 -20.37
C THR A 234 5.87 -12.81 -20.56
N VAL A 235 5.03 -12.71 -19.53
CA VAL A 235 3.92 -11.74 -19.43
C VAL A 235 4.14 -10.87 -18.19
N ALA A 236 3.91 -9.56 -18.32
CA ALA A 236 3.89 -8.68 -17.15
C ALA A 236 2.66 -9.01 -16.29
N TYR A 237 2.84 -9.36 -15.01
CA TYR A 237 1.73 -9.71 -14.12
C TYR A 237 0.68 -8.59 -14.02
N GLN A 238 1.10 -7.33 -14.19
CA GLN A 238 0.18 -6.19 -14.23
C GLN A 238 -0.79 -6.27 -15.40
N GLU A 239 -0.44 -6.84 -16.56
CA GLU A 239 -1.37 -6.98 -17.69
C GLU A 239 -2.39 -8.11 -17.45
N LEU A 240 -2.05 -9.09 -16.60
CA LEU A 240 -2.99 -10.10 -16.15
C LEU A 240 -4.03 -9.49 -15.21
N LEU A 241 -3.63 -8.63 -14.29
CA LEU A 241 -4.56 -7.99 -13.33
C LEU A 241 -5.23 -6.74 -13.90
N PHE A 242 -4.50 -5.94 -14.65
CA PHE A 242 -4.86 -4.61 -15.14
C PHE A 242 -4.56 -4.47 -16.63
N PRO A 243 -5.29 -5.18 -17.51
CA PRO A 243 -5.06 -5.12 -18.95
C PRO A 243 -5.16 -3.68 -19.47
N GLY A 244 -4.10 -3.18 -20.11
CA GLY A 244 -4.03 -1.79 -20.55
C GLY A 244 -4.15 -0.77 -19.40
N GLY A 245 -3.85 -1.16 -18.17
CA GLY A 245 -4.00 -0.36 -16.96
C GLY A 245 -5.43 -0.26 -16.42
N SER A 246 -6.40 -0.99 -16.99
CA SER A 246 -7.81 -0.97 -16.54
C SER A 246 -7.99 -1.72 -15.22
N MET A 247 -8.83 -1.18 -14.33
CA MET A 247 -9.22 -1.82 -13.06
C MET A 247 -10.38 -2.83 -13.20
N GLU A 248 -11.03 -2.87 -14.36
CA GLU A 248 -12.29 -3.63 -14.58
C GLU A 248 -12.18 -5.11 -14.25
N ALA A 249 -11.03 -5.75 -14.51
CA ALA A 249 -10.85 -7.17 -14.25
C ALA A 249 -10.74 -7.52 -12.76
N VAL A 250 -10.37 -6.55 -11.92
CA VAL A 250 -10.13 -6.73 -10.48
C VAL A 250 -11.22 -6.09 -9.64
N LEU A 251 -11.93 -5.09 -10.18
CA LEU A 251 -13.03 -4.38 -9.53
C LEU A 251 -14.06 -5.33 -8.88
N PRO A 252 -14.54 -6.41 -9.53
CA PRO A 252 -15.48 -7.33 -8.91
C PRO A 252 -15.00 -7.96 -7.61
N VAL A 253 -13.71 -8.25 -7.46
CA VAL A 253 -13.17 -8.82 -6.21
C VAL A 253 -13.25 -7.81 -5.07
N TYR A 254 -13.18 -6.50 -5.36
CA TYR A 254 -13.29 -5.45 -4.34
C TYR A 254 -14.74 -5.03 -4.06
N GLU A 255 -15.66 -5.22 -5.00
CA GLU A 255 -17.07 -4.79 -4.87
C GLU A 255 -18.05 -5.93 -4.57
N HIS A 256 -17.80 -7.12 -5.09
CA HIS A 256 -18.78 -8.21 -5.13
C HIS A 256 -18.33 -9.48 -4.42
N ALA A 257 -17.03 -9.68 -4.18
CA ALA A 257 -16.55 -10.79 -3.37
C ALA A 257 -17.18 -10.75 -1.98
N VAL A 258 -17.55 -11.92 -1.44
CA VAL A 258 -18.25 -12.04 -0.16
C VAL A 258 -17.49 -11.34 0.96
N ILE A 259 -16.17 -11.55 1.04
CA ILE A 259 -15.30 -10.91 2.03
C ILE A 259 -15.21 -9.39 1.80
N GLY A 260 -15.06 -8.96 0.55
CA GLY A 260 -14.97 -7.54 0.20
C GLY A 260 -16.24 -6.78 0.58
N GLY A 261 -17.41 -7.32 0.18
CA GLY A 261 -18.72 -6.78 0.53
C GLY A 261 -18.96 -6.72 2.04
N PHE A 262 -18.58 -7.77 2.78
CA PHE A 262 -18.69 -7.77 4.24
C PHE A 262 -17.89 -6.64 4.90
N TYR A 263 -16.62 -6.47 4.52
CA TYR A 263 -15.79 -5.41 5.11
C TYR A 263 -16.20 -4.01 4.65
N ASN A 264 -16.65 -3.85 3.40
CA ASN A 264 -17.22 -2.57 2.93
C ASN A 264 -18.47 -2.20 3.75
N ALA A 265 -19.35 -3.16 4.05
CA ALA A 265 -20.50 -2.94 4.92
C ALA A 265 -20.09 -2.55 6.35
N CYS A 266 -19.02 -3.16 6.88
CA CYS A 266 -18.46 -2.76 8.18
C CYS A 266 -17.93 -1.31 8.18
N VAL A 267 -17.28 -0.90 7.09
CA VAL A 267 -16.80 0.49 6.93
C VAL A 267 -17.98 1.46 6.84
N VAL A 268 -19.02 1.10 6.07
CA VAL A 268 -20.28 1.86 6.01
C VAL A 268 -20.88 2.03 7.40
N ALA A 269 -21.04 0.93 8.16
CA ALA A 269 -21.59 0.97 9.51
C ALA A 269 -20.75 1.84 10.46
N ALA A 270 -19.42 1.85 10.31
CA ALA A 270 -18.53 2.71 11.10
C ALA A 270 -18.79 4.19 10.80
N VAL A 271 -18.88 4.54 9.53
CA VAL A 271 -19.15 5.91 9.09
C VAL A 271 -20.54 6.34 9.54
N GLU A 272 -21.56 5.51 9.37
CA GLU A 272 -22.93 5.80 9.85
C GLU A 272 -22.97 6.01 11.37
N ALA A 273 -22.27 5.18 12.14
CA ALA A 273 -22.18 5.32 13.60
C ALA A 273 -21.53 6.65 14.01
N VAL A 274 -20.48 7.08 13.29
CA VAL A 274 -19.85 8.40 13.51
C VAL A 274 -20.82 9.51 13.14
N LEU A 275 -21.44 9.46 11.95
CA LEU A 275 -22.37 10.47 11.46
C LEU A 275 -23.58 10.63 12.40
N ALA A 276 -24.11 9.54 12.94
CA ALA A 276 -25.24 9.55 13.88
C ALA A 276 -24.91 10.25 15.21
N LEU A 277 -23.62 10.34 15.57
CA LEU A 277 -23.15 10.97 16.80
C LEU A 277 -22.60 12.39 16.57
N LEU A 278 -22.49 12.83 15.30
CA LEU A 278 -22.12 14.19 14.96
C LEU A 278 -23.31 15.15 15.15
N PRO A 279 -23.06 16.41 15.57
CA PRO A 279 -24.10 17.44 15.56
C PRO A 279 -24.66 17.63 14.14
N LEU A 280 -26.00 17.69 14.00
CA LEU A 280 -26.74 17.77 12.73
C LEU A 280 -26.27 18.88 11.76
N GLU A 281 -25.69 19.95 12.28
CA GLU A 281 -25.25 21.13 11.51
C GLU A 281 -23.83 20.96 10.92
N ARG A 282 -23.12 19.89 11.28
CA ARG A 282 -21.74 19.66 10.86
C ARG A 282 -21.72 18.89 9.55
N ARG A 283 -21.02 19.47 8.57
CA ARG A 283 -20.63 18.77 7.36
C ARG A 283 -19.31 18.06 7.55
N VAL A 284 -19.11 17.00 6.77
CA VAL A 284 -17.89 16.19 6.82
C VAL A 284 -17.05 16.40 5.57
N VAL A 285 -15.74 16.28 5.73
CA VAL A 285 -14.79 16.11 4.63
C VAL A 285 -14.19 14.73 4.83
N ALA A 286 -14.29 13.90 3.80
CA ALA A 286 -13.72 12.56 3.78
C ALA A 286 -12.46 12.56 2.91
N LEU A 287 -11.52 11.68 3.25
CA LEU A 287 -10.35 11.40 2.44
C LEU A 287 -10.11 9.90 2.48
N GLU A 288 -10.18 9.25 1.33
CA GLU A 288 -9.80 7.84 1.19
C GLU A 288 -8.37 7.72 0.66
N VAL A 289 -7.51 7.07 1.43
CA VAL A 289 -6.12 6.80 1.02
C VAL A 289 -6.06 5.47 0.32
N GLY A 290 -5.55 5.46 -0.92
CA GLY A 290 -5.42 4.22 -1.69
C GLY A 290 -6.75 3.68 -2.21
N ALA A 291 -7.70 4.57 -2.54
CA ALA A 291 -9.04 4.22 -3.04
C ALA A 291 -9.06 3.21 -4.20
N GLY A 292 -7.99 3.17 -5.00
CA GLY A 292 -7.78 2.11 -5.98
C GLY A 292 -8.92 2.00 -6.98
N THR A 293 -9.61 0.86 -6.98
CA THR A 293 -10.76 0.57 -7.85
C THR A 293 -12.01 1.37 -7.47
N GLY A 294 -12.07 1.95 -6.27
CA GLY A 294 -13.21 2.69 -5.76
C GLY A 294 -14.29 1.82 -5.10
N GLY A 295 -14.04 0.53 -4.83
CA GLY A 295 -15.08 -0.36 -4.29
C GLY A 295 -15.59 0.00 -2.88
N THR A 296 -14.71 0.49 -2.00
CA THR A 296 -15.14 1.04 -0.70
C THR A 296 -15.87 2.37 -0.90
N ALA A 297 -15.34 3.25 -1.78
CA ALA A 297 -15.97 4.53 -2.10
C ALA A 297 -17.38 4.36 -2.64
N SER A 298 -17.62 3.43 -3.57
CA SER A 298 -18.95 3.17 -4.14
C SER A 298 -19.97 2.75 -3.08
N SER A 299 -19.52 2.06 -2.03
CA SER A 299 -20.34 1.71 -0.86
C SER A 299 -20.60 2.91 0.07
N LEU A 300 -19.64 3.83 0.22
CA LEU A 300 -19.73 4.99 1.12
C LEU A 300 -20.43 6.20 0.53
N LEU A 301 -20.32 6.43 -0.78
CA LEU A 301 -20.87 7.63 -1.44
C LEU A 301 -22.38 7.81 -1.21
N PRO A 302 -23.23 6.76 -1.23
CA PRO A 302 -24.66 6.89 -0.90
C PRO A 302 -24.90 7.38 0.54
N VAL A 303 -24.10 6.91 1.50
CA VAL A 303 -24.18 7.26 2.93
C VAL A 303 -23.75 8.69 3.19
N LEU A 304 -22.72 9.14 2.46
CA LEU A 304 -22.15 10.46 2.57
C LEU A 304 -22.93 11.54 1.80
N ASN A 305 -23.90 11.13 0.98
CA ASN A 305 -24.65 12.03 0.12
C ASN A 305 -25.39 13.11 0.93
N GLY A 306 -25.16 14.38 0.57
CA GLY A 306 -25.79 15.54 1.21
C GLY A 306 -25.19 15.96 2.56
N ILE A 307 -24.26 15.19 3.13
CA ILE A 307 -23.56 15.50 4.39
C ILE A 307 -22.07 15.79 4.15
N CYS A 308 -21.47 15.12 3.17
CA CYS A 308 -20.08 15.30 2.78
C CYS A 308 -19.92 16.47 1.80
N ASP A 309 -19.06 17.43 2.15
CA ASP A 309 -18.72 18.56 1.28
C ASP A 309 -17.71 18.17 0.20
N VAL A 310 -16.73 17.35 0.58
CA VAL A 310 -15.61 16.91 -0.27
C VAL A 310 -15.24 15.49 0.13
N TYR A 311 -15.20 14.59 -0.86
CA TYR A 311 -14.68 13.23 -0.76
C TYR A 311 -13.41 13.11 -1.60
#